data_AF-A0A5S3V2A0-F1
#
_entry.id   AF-A0A5S3V2A0-F1
#
_cell.length_a   1.000
_cell.length_b   1.000
_cell.length_c   1.000
_cell.angle_alpha   90.00
_cell.angle_beta   90.00
_cell.angle_gamma   90.00
#
_symmetry.space_group_name_H-M   'P 1'
#
loop_
_entity.id
_entity.type
_entity.pdbx_description
1 polymer ?
#
loop_
_entity_poly.entity_id
_entity_poly.type
_entity_poly.pdbx_seq_one_letter_code
_entity_poly.pdbx_strand_id
1 'polypeptide(L)'
;MKLYIAEKPSLGRAIADALLKPHKKQDGFIETSDGSVVSWCIGHLLEQAQPDDYDPKYKKWQHQDLPIIPTEWQFKAKANTKKQLGVLKKLIKKAQTIVHAGDPDRATTNCQLIDSNFFTYFYRATEVFNRNHIDTSVSQFRLTKSYDI
;
A
#
# COMPACT_ATOMS: atom_id res chain seq x y z
N MET A 1 -1.00 18.06 -2.51
CA MET A 1 -1.07 17.13 -1.36
C MET A 1 -0.01 16.05 -1.54
N LYS A 2 0.89 15.91 -0.55
CA LYS A 2 1.89 14.84 -0.50
C LYS A 2 1.37 13.71 0.41
N LEU A 3 1.36 12.48 -0.09
CA LEU A 3 0.83 11.32 0.61
C LEU A 3 1.96 10.37 0.99
N TYR A 4 2.17 10.16 2.28
CA TYR A 4 3.08 9.14 2.82
C TYR A 4 2.29 7.86 3.10
N ILE A 5 2.73 6.72 2.55
CA ILE A 5 2.12 5.42 2.78
C ILE A 5 3.13 4.53 3.49
N ALA A 6 2.86 4.24 4.76
CA ALA A 6 3.66 3.33 5.57
C ALA A 6 3.13 1.89 5.52
N GLU A 7 3.96 0.90 5.84
CA GLU A 7 3.54 -0.51 5.87
C GLU A 7 2.65 -0.88 7.07
N LYS A 8 2.75 -0.13 8.18
CA LYS A 8 2.05 -0.43 9.43
C LYS A 8 1.63 0.84 10.17
N PRO A 9 0.58 0.79 11.01
CA PRO A 9 0.07 1.95 11.73
C PRO A 9 1.09 2.60 12.68
N SER A 10 2.00 1.83 13.27
CA SER A 10 3.02 2.37 14.17
C SER A 10 4.02 3.24 13.41
N LEU A 11 4.49 2.78 12.26
CA LEU A 11 5.40 3.52 11.39
C LEU A 11 4.74 4.79 10.84
N GLY A 12 3.48 4.70 10.39
CA GLY A 12 2.72 5.86 9.94
C GLY A 12 2.58 6.95 11.02
N ARG A 13 2.37 6.56 12.28
CA ARG A 13 2.36 7.53 13.40
C ARG A 13 3.72 8.16 13.64
N ALA A 14 4.80 7.36 13.61
CA ALA A 14 6.16 7.88 13.78
C ALA A 14 6.54 8.88 12.69
N ILE A 15 6.14 8.63 11.44
CA ILE A 15 6.33 9.58 10.33
C ILE A 15 5.52 10.85 10.58
N ALA A 16 4.25 10.74 10.97
CA ALA A 16 3.42 11.90 11.24
C ALA A 16 3.99 12.76 12.38
N ASP A 17 4.52 12.15 13.44
CA ASP A 17 5.12 12.85 14.58
C ASP A 17 6.41 13.60 14.22
N ALA A 18 7.12 13.16 13.17
CA ALA A 18 8.30 13.84 12.63
C ALA A 18 7.94 15.01 11.70
N LEU A 19 6.68 15.15 11.28
CA LEU A 19 6.19 16.22 10.41
C LEU A 19 5.70 17.43 11.22
N LEU A 20 5.35 18.50 10.50
CA LEU A 20 4.90 19.75 11.08
C LEU A 20 3.52 19.61 11.77
N LYS A 21 3.41 20.20 12.96
CA LYS A 21 2.18 20.32 13.75
C LYS A 21 1.37 21.55 13.33
N PRO A 22 0.03 21.60 13.58
CA PRO A 22 -0.80 20.59 14.24
C PRO A 22 -1.11 19.35 13.38
N HIS A 23 -1.35 18.22 14.04
CA HIS A 23 -1.80 16.98 13.41
C HIS A 23 -3.30 16.81 13.58
N LYS A 24 -4.02 16.53 12.49
CA LYS A 24 -5.44 16.14 12.53
C LYS A 24 -5.54 14.64 12.29
N LYS A 25 -5.90 13.92 13.35
CA LYS A 25 -6.10 12.46 13.28
C LYS A 25 -7.45 12.17 12.65
N GLN A 26 -7.45 11.31 11.64
CA GLN A 26 -8.64 10.80 10.96
C GLN A 26 -8.65 9.27 11.01
N ASP A 27 -9.76 8.68 10.60
CA ASP A 27 -9.89 7.23 10.52
C ASP A 27 -9.05 6.67 9.35
N GLY A 28 -7.87 6.14 9.68
CA GLY A 28 -6.95 5.51 8.73
C GLY A 28 -5.86 6.43 8.14
N PHE A 29 -5.79 7.69 8.55
CA PHE A 29 -4.74 8.63 8.15
C PHE A 29 -4.60 9.82 9.10
N ILE A 30 -3.54 10.60 8.94
CA ILE A 30 -3.24 11.80 9.71
C ILE A 30 -2.90 12.92 8.74
N GLU A 31 -3.55 14.07 8.87
CA GLU A 31 -3.21 15.28 8.11
C GLU A 31 -2.26 16.15 8.93
N THR A 32 -1.30 16.76 8.24
CA THR A 32 -0.30 17.66 8.83
C THR A 32 -0.51 19.08 8.32
N SER A 33 0.08 20.05 9.00
CA SER A 33 -0.20 21.48 8.76
C SER A 33 0.34 22.02 7.44
N ASP A 34 1.35 21.36 6.89
CA ASP A 34 1.92 21.61 5.56
C ASP A 34 1.04 21.07 4.40
N GLY A 35 -0.12 20.48 4.73
CA GLY A 35 -1.01 19.87 3.73
C GLY A 35 -0.53 18.49 3.25
N SER A 36 0.43 17.89 3.95
CA SER A 36 0.79 16.49 3.76
C SER A 36 -0.20 15.58 4.51
N VAL A 37 -0.27 14.33 4.04
CA VAL A 37 -1.12 13.30 4.63
C VAL A 37 -0.29 12.04 4.83
N VAL A 38 -0.38 11.44 6.01
CA VAL A 38 0.27 10.18 6.34
C VAL A 38 -0.80 9.11 6.54
N SER A 39 -0.70 8.02 5.80
CA SER A 39 -1.55 6.84 5.92
C SER A 39 -0.69 5.58 5.95
N TRP A 40 -1.32 4.43 6.13
CA TRP A 40 -0.61 3.16 6.30
C TRP A 40 -1.42 1.97 5.79
N CYS A 41 -0.72 0.88 5.53
CA CYS A 41 -1.28 -0.44 5.32
C CYS A 41 -1.54 -1.14 6.66
N ILE A 42 -2.40 -2.17 6.63
CA ILE A 42 -2.65 -3.04 7.79
C ILE A 42 -2.35 -4.46 7.32
N GLY A 43 -1.08 -4.86 7.41
CA GLY A 43 -0.60 -6.10 6.81
C GLY A 43 -0.87 -6.14 5.30
N HIS A 44 -1.26 -7.30 4.80
CA HIS A 44 -1.61 -7.46 3.39
C HIS A 44 -3.01 -6.91 3.11
N LEU A 45 -3.09 -5.84 2.31
CA LEU A 45 -4.36 -5.29 1.85
C LEU A 45 -5.01 -6.13 0.74
N LEU A 46 -4.16 -6.83 -0.03
CA LEU A 46 -4.54 -7.69 -1.14
C LEU A 46 -4.08 -9.13 -0.88
N GLU A 47 -4.80 -10.08 -1.43
CA GLU A 47 -4.44 -11.50 -1.47
C GLU A 47 -4.57 -12.02 -2.90
N GLN A 48 -3.85 -13.11 -3.21
CA GLN A 48 -3.99 -13.75 -4.52
C GLN A 48 -5.40 -14.31 -4.68
N ALA A 49 -5.96 -14.14 -5.88
CA ALA A 49 -7.21 -14.78 -6.23
C ALA A 49 -7.05 -16.30 -6.16
N GLN A 50 -8.10 -16.99 -5.70
CA GLN A 50 -8.11 -18.44 -5.62
C GLN A 50 -8.24 -19.04 -7.02
N PRO A 51 -7.86 -20.30 -7.25
CA PRO A 51 -8.01 -20.95 -8.55
C PRO A 51 -9.40 -20.80 -9.16
N ASP A 52 -10.46 -20.93 -8.35
CA ASP A 52 -11.85 -20.79 -8.78
C ASP A 52 -12.25 -19.38 -9.24
N ASP A 53 -11.44 -18.38 -8.91
CA ASP A 53 -11.61 -17.01 -9.41
C ASP A 53 -11.13 -16.81 -10.84
N TYR A 54 -10.21 -17.67 -11.29
CA TYR A 54 -9.73 -17.68 -12.67
C TYR A 54 -10.67 -18.48 -13.58
N ASP A 55 -11.14 -19.63 -13.10
CA ASP A 55 -12.11 -20.46 -13.81
C ASP A 55 -12.94 -21.26 -12.77
N PRO A 56 -14.28 -21.18 -12.78
CA PRO A 56 -15.13 -21.95 -11.87
C PRO A 56 -14.87 -23.45 -11.86
N LYS A 57 -14.31 -24.02 -12.95
CA LYS A 57 -13.94 -25.44 -13.01
C LYS A 57 -12.89 -25.83 -11.96
N TYR A 58 -12.00 -24.89 -11.61
CA TYR A 58 -10.93 -25.11 -10.61
C TYR A 58 -11.44 -25.16 -9.18
N LYS A 59 -12.74 -24.91 -8.94
CA LYS A 59 -13.37 -25.12 -7.63
C LYS A 59 -13.27 -26.58 -7.18
N LYS A 60 -13.25 -27.53 -8.13
CA LYS A 60 -12.99 -28.95 -7.86
C LYS A 60 -11.61 -29.31 -8.39
N TRP A 61 -10.74 -29.77 -7.49
CA TRP A 61 -9.38 -30.13 -7.85
C TRP A 61 -9.36 -31.43 -8.66
N GLN A 62 -8.71 -31.42 -9.82
CA GLN A 62 -8.50 -32.59 -10.66
C GLN A 62 -7.05 -32.62 -11.15
N HIS A 63 -6.44 -33.79 -11.21
CA HIS A 63 -5.05 -33.94 -11.64
C HIS A 63 -4.80 -33.42 -13.07
N GLN A 64 -5.81 -33.56 -13.94
CA GLN A 64 -5.73 -33.11 -15.34
C GLN A 64 -5.65 -31.58 -15.49
N ASP A 65 -6.08 -30.83 -14.48
CA ASP A 65 -6.09 -29.37 -14.49
C ASP A 65 -4.78 -28.78 -13.91
N LEU A 66 -3.87 -29.63 -13.42
CA LEU A 66 -2.61 -29.21 -12.82
C LEU A 66 -1.46 -29.26 -13.85
N PRO A 67 -0.52 -28.29 -13.83
CA PRO A 67 -0.48 -27.13 -12.94
C PRO A 67 -1.41 -25.99 -13.40
N ILE A 68 -2.11 -25.35 -12.46
CA ILE A 68 -2.89 -24.14 -12.74
C ILE A 68 -1.94 -22.96 -12.74
N ILE A 69 -1.64 -22.43 -13.92
CA ILE A 69 -0.78 -21.25 -14.10
C ILE A 69 -1.61 -20.16 -14.80
N PRO A 70 -2.06 -19.13 -14.07
CA PRO A 70 -2.81 -18.02 -14.68
C PRO A 70 -1.96 -17.29 -15.72
N THR A 71 -2.60 -16.91 -16.83
CA THR A 71 -2.00 -16.00 -17.83
C THR A 71 -1.86 -14.58 -17.27
N GLU A 72 -2.85 -14.13 -16.51
CA GLU A 72 -2.81 -12.89 -15.73
C GLU A 72 -3.06 -13.19 -14.26
N TRP A 73 -2.18 -12.70 -13.38
CA TRP A 73 -2.34 -12.83 -11.94
C TRP A 73 -3.42 -11.88 -11.44
N GLN A 74 -4.40 -12.41 -10.71
CA GLN A 74 -5.48 -11.64 -10.11
C GLN A 74 -5.28 -11.50 -8.60
N PHE A 75 -5.68 -10.35 -8.07
CA PHE A 75 -5.61 -10.02 -6.66
C PHE A 75 -6.97 -9.52 -6.15
N LYS A 76 -7.29 -9.90 -4.93
CA LYS A 76 -8.53 -9.51 -4.24
C LYS A 76 -8.24 -8.74 -2.98
N ALA A 77 -9.14 -7.83 -2.63
CA ALA A 77 -9.08 -7.11 -1.37
C ALA A 77 -9.44 -8.04 -0.22
N LYS A 78 -8.59 -8.08 0.81
CA LYS A 78 -8.91 -8.81 2.04
C LYS A 78 -10.10 -8.17 2.73
N ALA A 79 -11.07 -8.99 3.16
CA ALA A 79 -12.31 -8.50 3.77
C ALA A 79 -12.03 -7.59 4.99
N ASN A 80 -11.09 -7.98 5.84
CA ASN A 80 -10.75 -7.26 7.08
C ASN A 80 -10.04 -5.92 6.84
N THR A 81 -9.45 -5.72 5.68
CA THR A 81 -8.66 -4.51 5.35
C THR A 81 -9.32 -3.62 4.29
N LYS A 82 -10.52 -4.01 3.82
CA LYS A 82 -11.30 -3.30 2.80
C LYS A 82 -11.58 -1.83 3.14
N LYS A 83 -11.84 -1.53 4.42
CA LYS A 83 -12.06 -0.15 4.90
C LYS A 83 -10.81 0.71 4.68
N GLN A 84 -9.64 0.23 5.12
CA GLN A 84 -8.37 0.92 4.96
C GLN A 84 -7.98 1.05 3.48
N LEU A 85 -8.21 0.02 2.68
CA LEU A 85 -8.01 0.08 1.23
C LEU A 85 -8.88 1.17 0.58
N GLY A 86 -10.12 1.32 1.04
CA GLY A 86 -11.01 2.39 0.59
C GLY A 86 -10.51 3.79 0.96
N VAL A 87 -9.94 3.96 2.15
CA VAL A 87 -9.29 5.22 2.58
C VAL A 87 -8.08 5.51 1.67
N LEU A 88 -7.18 4.56 1.50
CA LEU A 88 -6.00 4.70 0.63
C LEU A 88 -6.41 5.03 -0.81
N LYS A 89 -7.44 4.37 -1.37
CA LYS A 89 -7.97 4.67 -2.71
C LYS A 89 -8.36 6.14 -2.86
N LYS A 90 -9.04 6.70 -1.85
CA LYS A 90 -9.48 8.10 -1.86
C LYS A 90 -8.30 9.05 -1.75
N LEU A 91 -7.31 8.72 -0.92
CA LEU A 91 -6.12 9.54 -0.72
C LEU A 91 -5.21 9.54 -1.96
N ILE A 92 -4.98 8.38 -2.56
CA ILE A 92 -4.17 8.21 -3.78
C ILE A 92 -4.73 9.07 -4.91
N LYS A 93 -6.06 9.05 -5.12
CA LYS A 93 -6.72 9.88 -6.14
C LYS A 93 -6.53 11.39 -5.94
N LYS A 94 -6.32 11.83 -4.69
CA LYS A 94 -6.11 13.25 -4.34
C LYS A 94 -4.62 13.63 -4.30
N ALA A 95 -3.72 12.65 -4.27
CA ALA A 95 -2.30 12.87 -4.09
C ALA A 95 -1.65 13.34 -5.39
N GLN A 96 -0.82 14.36 -5.29
CA GLN A 96 0.05 14.81 -6.40
C GLN A 96 1.39 14.07 -6.33
N THR A 97 1.84 13.77 -5.11
CA THR A 97 3.07 13.04 -4.86
C THR A 97 2.78 11.96 -3.83
N ILE A 98 3.25 10.75 -4.10
CA ILE A 98 3.14 9.62 -3.17
C ILE A 98 4.55 9.22 -2.76
N VAL A 99 4.77 9.13 -1.46
CA VAL A 99 6.00 8.67 -0.83
C VAL A 99 5.75 7.30 -0.22
N HIS A 100 6.48 6.31 -0.69
CA HIS A 100 6.48 4.99 -0.09
C HIS A 100 7.42 4.98 1.12
N ALA A 101 6.89 4.60 2.28
CA ALA A 101 7.63 4.53 3.54
C ALA A 101 7.48 3.14 4.18
N GLY A 102 7.74 2.10 3.38
CA GLY A 102 7.82 0.70 3.83
C GLY A 102 9.23 0.33 4.29
N ASP A 103 9.36 -0.79 5.03
CA ASP A 103 10.67 -1.29 5.43
C ASP A 103 11.52 -1.66 4.18
N PRO A 104 12.85 -1.44 4.20
CA PRO A 104 13.73 -1.70 3.05
C PRO A 104 14.02 -3.19 2.80
N ASP A 105 13.38 -4.10 3.53
CA ASP A 105 13.64 -5.54 3.49
C ASP A 105 12.74 -6.29 2.51
N ARG A 106 13.34 -7.19 1.70
CA ARG A 106 12.69 -7.96 0.62
C ARG A 106 11.52 -8.88 1.05
N ALA A 107 11.38 -9.19 2.34
CA ALA A 107 10.33 -10.05 2.89
C ALA A 107 9.23 -9.26 3.62
N THR A 108 9.58 -8.11 4.20
CA THR A 108 8.63 -7.13 4.75
C THR A 108 8.01 -6.29 3.63
N THR A 109 8.65 -6.27 2.47
CA THR A 109 8.11 -5.78 1.20
C THR A 109 7.04 -6.69 0.57
N ASN A 110 6.16 -7.23 1.39
CA ASN A 110 4.77 -7.39 0.95
C ASN A 110 4.13 -6.03 0.59
N CYS A 111 4.82 -4.93 0.93
CA CYS A 111 4.65 -3.60 0.34
C CYS A 111 5.38 -3.37 -1.02
N GLN A 112 6.29 -4.22 -1.51
CA GLN A 112 6.71 -4.24 -2.94
C GLN A 112 5.74 -4.98 -3.84
N LEU A 113 4.99 -5.96 -3.32
CA LEU A 113 3.74 -6.37 -3.99
C LEU A 113 2.72 -5.22 -3.96
N ILE A 114 2.89 -4.24 -3.06
CA ILE A 114 2.19 -2.97 -3.16
C ILE A 114 2.87 -2.05 -4.22
N ASP A 115 4.17 -2.12 -4.44
CA ASP A 115 4.85 -1.31 -5.47
C ASP A 115 4.46 -1.66 -6.91
N SER A 116 4.46 -2.94 -7.32
CA SER A 116 4.05 -3.31 -8.69
C SER A 116 2.58 -3.66 -8.80
N ASN A 117 2.02 -4.48 -7.89
CA ASN A 117 0.66 -4.99 -8.06
C ASN A 117 -0.41 -4.09 -7.41
N PHE A 118 -0.15 -3.43 -6.27
CA PHE A 118 -1.14 -2.48 -5.72
C PHE A 118 -1.19 -1.21 -6.55
N PHE A 119 -0.04 -0.63 -6.94
CA PHE A 119 -0.08 0.45 -7.93
C PHE A 119 -0.70 -0.04 -9.23
N THR A 120 -0.31 -1.16 -9.84
CA THR A 120 -1.00 -1.68 -11.06
C THR A 120 -2.50 -1.92 -10.84
N TYR A 121 -2.91 -2.42 -9.68
CA TYR A 121 -4.33 -2.61 -9.32
C TYR A 121 -5.06 -1.28 -9.23
N PHE A 122 -4.43 -0.25 -8.67
CA PHE A 122 -4.98 1.10 -8.62
C PHE A 122 -4.94 1.80 -9.99
N TYR A 123 -3.86 1.69 -10.75
CA TYR A 123 -3.66 2.24 -12.10
C TYR A 123 -4.61 1.57 -13.13
N ARG A 124 -4.81 0.24 -13.13
CA ARG A 124 -5.82 -0.44 -13.98
C ARG A 124 -7.25 -0.05 -13.60
N ALA A 125 -7.53 0.22 -12.33
CA ALA A 125 -8.86 0.65 -11.87
C ALA A 125 -9.15 2.14 -12.10
N THR A 126 -8.15 2.93 -12.53
CA THR A 126 -8.28 4.35 -12.85
C THR A 126 -7.45 4.68 -14.10
N GLU A 127 -8.07 4.71 -15.28
CA GLU A 127 -7.47 5.13 -16.56
C GLU A 127 -7.01 6.63 -16.61
N VAL A 128 -6.67 7.27 -15.49
CA VAL A 128 -6.57 8.74 -15.40
C VAL A 128 -5.27 9.22 -14.71
N PHE A 129 -4.16 8.50 -14.83
CA PHE A 129 -2.92 8.95 -14.18
C PHE A 129 -1.73 8.96 -15.13
N ASN A 130 -1.78 9.88 -16.09
CA ASN A 130 -0.62 10.31 -16.85
C ASN A 130 0.11 11.40 -16.04
N ARG A 131 1.39 11.17 -15.72
CA ARG A 131 2.33 12.01 -14.95
C ARG A 131 2.02 12.18 -13.45
N ASN A 132 2.68 11.40 -12.60
CA ASN A 132 3.11 11.87 -11.27
C ASN A 132 4.37 11.09 -10.85
N HIS A 133 5.43 11.81 -10.48
CA HIS A 133 6.70 11.24 -10.03
C HIS A 133 6.49 10.44 -8.74
N ILE A 134 6.75 9.13 -8.79
CA ILE A 134 6.92 8.30 -7.60
C ILE A 134 8.36 8.51 -7.14
N ASP A 135 8.54 9.19 -6.02
CA ASP A 135 9.85 9.38 -5.42
C ASP A 135 10.13 8.23 -4.46
N THR A 136 10.92 7.24 -4.94
CA THR A 136 11.37 6.08 -4.17
C THR A 136 12.63 6.36 -3.35
N SER A 137 13.13 7.60 -3.34
CA SER A 137 14.39 7.96 -2.65
C SER A 137 14.30 7.97 -1.12
N VAL A 138 13.10 7.81 -0.54
CA VAL A 138 12.93 7.76 0.92
C VAL A 138 13.23 6.36 1.48
N SER A 139 14.43 5.87 1.17
CA SER A 139 15.08 4.74 1.85
C SER A 139 16.06 5.23 2.93
N GLN A 140 16.11 6.54 3.20
CA GLN A 140 16.98 7.15 4.22
C GLN A 140 16.21 7.98 5.24
N PHE A 141 15.28 7.37 5.97
CA PHE A 141 15.02 7.83 7.34
C PHE A 141 15.73 6.87 8.30
N ARG A 142 17.05 7.02 8.39
CA ARG A 142 17.85 6.43 9.48
C ARG A 142 17.45 7.20 10.74
N LEU A 143 16.58 6.61 11.55
CA LEU A 143 16.33 7.09 12.92
C LEU A 143 17.63 6.89 13.72
N THR A 144 18.58 7.81 13.58
CA THR A 144 19.67 7.95 14.55
C THR A 144 19.11 8.64 15.78
N LYS A 145 18.43 7.87 16.64
CA LYS A 145 18.51 8.17 18.06
C LYS A 145 19.87 7.66 18.52
N SER A 146 20.88 8.53 18.49
CA SER A 146 21.98 8.42 19.45
C SER A 146 21.33 8.56 20.83
N TYR A 147 21.31 7.47 21.57
CA TYR A 147 21.33 7.52 23.02
C TYR A 147 22.80 7.35 23.37
N ASP A 148 23.50 8.46 23.53
CA ASP A 148 24.81 8.46 24.18
C ASP A 148 24.61 8.75 25.67
N ILE A 149 25.05 7.78 26.47
CA ILE A 149 25.50 7.94 27.85
C ILE A 149 26.86 8.65 27.81
#